data_AF-A0A5K1HGR1-F1
#
_entry.id   AF-A0A5K1HGR1-F1
#
_cell.length_a   1.000
_cell.length_b   1.000
_cell.length_c   1.000
_cell.angle_alpha   90.00
_cell.angle_beta   90.00
_cell.angle_gamma   90.00
#
_symmetry.space_group_name_H-M   'P 1'
#
loop_
_entity.id
_entity.type
_entity.pdbx_description
1 polymer ?
#
loop_
_entity_poly.entity_id
_entity_poly.type
_entity_poly.pdbx_seq_one_letter_code
_entity_poly.pdbx_strand_id
1 'polypeptide(L)' 'TRVEELRREVQQLITSTTEQVAQLELIDSLEHLGVAYHFE' A
#
# COMPACT_ATOMS: atom_id res chain seq x y z
N THR A 1 2.50 -15.70 -7.64
CA THR A 1 3.29 -16.06 -6.43
C THR A 1 2.74 -15.33 -5.21
N ARG A 2 3.06 -15.74 -3.97
CA ARG A 2 2.54 -15.10 -2.73
C ARG A 2 2.73 -13.57 -2.69
N VAL A 3 3.80 -13.07 -3.32
CA VAL A 3 4.09 -11.65 -3.46
C VAL A 3 3.05 -10.92 -4.33
N GLU A 4 2.55 -11.53 -5.40
CA GLU A 4 1.55 -10.91 -6.26
C GLU A 4 0.17 -10.82 -5.59
N GLU A 5 -0.17 -11.81 -4.77
CA GLU A 5 -1.41 -11.79 -3.97
C GLU A 5 -1.36 -10.64 -2.95
N LEU A 6 -0.27 -10.56 -2.19
CA LEU A 6 -0.03 -9.46 -1.24
C LEU A 6 -0.04 -8.09 -1.92
N ARG A 7 0.55 -7.98 -3.11
CA ARG A 7 0.54 -6.72 -3.89
C ARG A 7 -0.88 -6.30 -4.25
N ARG A 8 -1.73 -7.23 -4.66
CA ARG A 8 -3.15 -6.97 -4.94
C ARG A 8 -3.91 -6.55 -3.68
N GLU A 9 -3.67 -7.21 -2.57
CA GLU A 9 -4.29 -6.85 -1.29
C GLU A 9 -3.92 -5.42 -0.86
N VAL A 10 -2.64 -5.06 -0.94
CA VAL A 10 -2.18 -3.69 -0.63
C VAL A 10 -2.79 -2.67 -1.58
N GLN A 11 -2.86 -2.97 -2.88
CA GLN A 11 -3.47 -2.08 -3.86
C GLN A 11 -4.98 -1.88 -3.60
N GLN A 12 -5.68 -2.94 -3.20
CA GLN A 12 -7.07 -2.83 -2.76
C GLN A 12 -7.22 -2.01 -1.49
N LEU A 13 -6.31 -2.16 -0.52
CA LEU A 13 -6.29 -1.36 0.70
C LEU A 13 -6.15 0.14 0.37
N ILE A 14 -5.15 0.51 -0.44
CA ILE A 14 -4.92 1.90 -0.87
C ILE A 14 -6.17 2.49 -1.55
N THR A 15 -6.86 1.70 -2.37
CA THR A 15 -8.04 2.16 -3.11
C THR A 15 -9.30 2.22 -2.24
N SER A 16 -9.38 1.38 -1.20
CA SER A 16 -10.56 1.28 -0.32
C SER A 16 -10.47 2.22 0.88
N THR A 17 -9.28 2.67 1.24
CA THR A 17 -9.05 3.67 2.29
C THR A 17 -9.53 5.04 1.81
N THR A 18 -10.72 5.43 2.25
CA THR A 18 -11.33 6.74 1.96
C THR A 18 -10.89 7.83 2.94
N GLU A 19 -10.30 7.44 4.06
CA GLU A 19 -9.77 8.36 5.07
C GLU A 19 -8.36 8.81 4.69
N GLN A 20 -8.21 10.11 4.41
CA GLN A 20 -6.95 10.69 3.92
C GLN A 20 -5.78 10.50 4.90
N VAL A 21 -6.05 10.52 6.21
CA VAL A 21 -5.02 10.32 7.24
C VAL A 21 -4.51 8.88 7.20
N ALA A 22 -5.41 7.90 7.20
CA ALA A 22 -5.05 6.49 7.08
C ALA A 22 -4.34 6.17 5.76
N GLN A 23 -4.66 6.89 4.67
CA GLN A 23 -3.96 6.74 3.39
C GLN A 23 -2.51 7.20 3.48
N LEU A 24 -2.25 8.33 4.13
CA LEU A 24 -0.89 8.86 4.34
C LEU A 24 -0.06 7.95 5.23
N GLU A 25 -0.63 7.42 6.32
CA GLU A 25 0.04 6.45 7.18
C GLU A 25 0.40 5.16 6.43
N LEU A 26 -0.47 4.74 5.50
CA LEU A 26 -0.21 3.57 4.66
C LEU A 26 0.96 3.81 3.71
N ILE A 27 1.00 4.98 3.07
CA ILE A 27 2.08 5.36 2.15
C ILE A 27 3.40 5.46 2.92
N ASP A 28 3.41 6.13 4.08
CA ASP A 28 4.59 6.24 4.95
C ASP A 28 5.12 4.86 5.36
N SER A 29 4.21 3.94 5.73
CA SER A 29 4.57 2.55 6.04
C SER A 29 5.18 1.80 4.85
N LEU A 30 4.68 2.04 3.63
CA LEU A 30 5.21 1.40 2.41
C LEU A 30 6.56 1.98 1.99
N GLU A 31 6.78 3.29 2.19
CA GLU A 31 8.07 3.94 1.97
C GLU A 31 9.11 3.46 2.99
N HIS A 32 8.74 3.34 4.27
CA HIS A 32 9.63 2.84 5.31
C HIS A 32 10.03 1.37 5.08
N LEU A 33 9.13 0.55 4.52
CA LEU A 33 9.46 -0.81 4.11
C LEU A 33 10.35 -0.87 2.85
N GLY A 34 10.56 0.24 2.13
CA GLY A 34 11.29 0.27 0.87
C GLY A 34 10.57 -0.42 -0.29
N VAL A 35 9.25 -0.61 -0.17
CA VAL A 35 8.42 -1.30 -1.18
C VAL A 35 7.50 -0.35 -1.92
N ALA A 36 7.48 0.93 -1.56
CA ALA A 36 6.66 1.96 -2.22
C ALA A 36 6.87 2.01 -3.74
N TYR A 37 8.09 1.73 -4.24
CA TYR A 37 8.39 1.69 -5.69
C TYR A 37 7.55 0.67 -6.47
N HIS A 38 6.92 -0.30 -5.78
CA HIS A 38 6.02 -1.24 -6.42
C HIS A 38 4.62 -0.68 -6.69
N PHE A 39 4.31 0.51 -6.17
CA PHE A 39 2.99 1.15 -6.19
C PHE A 39 3.00 2.56 -6.78
N GLU A 40 4.14 3.03 -7.31
CA GLU A 40 4.22 4.21 -8.19
C GLU A 40 3.51 3.99 -9.54
#